data_AF-A0A357HDI2-F1
#
_entry.id   AF-A0A357HDI2-F1
#
_cell.length_a   1.000
_cell.length_b   1.000
_cell.length_c   1.000
_cell.angle_alpha   90.00
_cell.angle_beta   90.00
_cell.angle_gamma   90.00
#
_symmetry.space_group_name_H-M   'P 1'
#
loop_
_entity.id
_entity.type
_entity.pdbx_description
1 polymer ?
#
loop_
_entity_poly.entity_id
_entity_poly.type
_entity_poly.pdbx_seq_one_letter_code
_entity_poly.pdbx_strand_id
1 'polypeptide(L)'
;GADSEVSSITIYPKDFDSKAKITAYLDQYNEGKDKADQVIYTDLAAMVTSAIGTMVDVTSTVLIVFASISLVVSSVMIGIIIYVSVVERTKEIGTLRSLGARKKDVSRLFIMESVTIGFLAGAIGVLFTYVLSVPINLILNHVFSEYDLGSIALLNPAHALILIIVSMVLTYIAGLIPSALAGKKDPVLCLRSE
;
A
#
# COMPACT_ATOMS: atom_id res chain seq x y z
N GLY A 1 48.79 -10.83 43.44
CA GLY A 1 48.16 -11.42 42.24
C GLY A 1 47.10 -10.46 41.80
N ALA A 2 47.42 -9.62 40.83
CA ALA A 2 46.46 -8.78 40.15
C ALA A 2 46.82 -8.93 38.68
N ASP A 3 46.00 -9.65 37.92
CA ASP A 3 46.12 -9.64 36.46
C ASP A 3 45.84 -8.22 36.00
N SER A 4 46.83 -7.64 35.35
CA SER A 4 46.84 -6.26 34.85
C SER A 4 46.11 -6.11 33.51
N GLU A 5 45.28 -7.09 33.13
CA GLU A 5 44.63 -7.14 31.83
C GLU A 5 43.22 -6.56 31.92
N VAL A 6 42.97 -5.50 31.13
CA VAL A 6 41.66 -4.84 31.06
C VAL A 6 40.68 -5.79 30.37
N SER A 7 39.69 -6.29 31.12
CA SER A 7 38.74 -7.27 30.62
C SER A 7 37.54 -6.68 29.86
N SER A 8 37.18 -5.41 30.09
CA SER A 8 36.04 -4.74 29.42
C SER A 8 36.10 -3.21 29.49
N ILE A 9 35.68 -2.53 28.42
CA ILE A 9 35.54 -1.07 28.35
C ILE A 9 34.13 -0.73 27.87
N THR A 10 33.42 0.14 28.59
CA THR A 10 32.08 0.62 28.21
C THR A 10 32.18 2.05 27.66
N ILE A 11 31.68 2.26 26.45
CA ILE A 11 31.70 3.56 25.76
C ILE A 11 30.26 4.05 25.60
N TYR A 12 30.01 5.31 25.96
CA TYR A 12 28.71 5.99 25.78
C TYR A 12 28.86 7.09 24.73
N PRO A 13 28.52 6.82 23.45
CA PRO A 13 28.56 7.83 22.41
C PRO A 13 27.54 8.93 22.68
N LYS A 14 27.89 10.17 22.32
CA LYS A 14 26.99 11.33 22.47
C LYS A 14 25.84 11.32 21.46
N ASP A 15 26.04 10.69 20.31
CA ASP A 15 25.13 10.69 19.17
C ASP A 15 25.32 9.43 18.28
N PHE A 16 24.35 9.16 17.41
CA PHE A 16 24.36 7.98 16.53
C PHE A 16 25.49 8.02 15.48
N ASP A 17 25.93 9.20 15.03
CA ASP A 17 27.04 9.32 14.08
C ASP A 17 28.39 8.99 14.74
N SER A 18 28.63 9.52 15.94
CA SER A 18 29.80 9.20 16.76
C SER A 18 29.87 7.71 17.08
N LYS A 19 28.71 7.11 17.42
CA LYS A 19 28.59 5.66 17.59
C LYS A 19 29.01 4.91 16.31
N ALA A 20 28.45 5.28 15.16
CA ALA A 20 28.74 4.61 13.87
C ALA A 20 30.23 4.70 13.50
N LYS A 21 30.90 5.82 13.80
CA LYS A 21 32.35 5.97 13.61
C LYS A 21 33.15 5.04 14.52
N ILE A 22 32.74 4.88 15.77
CA ILE A 22 33.40 3.99 16.74
C ILE A 22 33.27 2.54 16.30
N THR A 23 32.06 2.09 15.92
CA THR A 23 31.86 0.72 15.42
C THR A 23 32.64 0.46 14.13
N ALA A 24 32.64 1.41 13.19
CA ALA A 24 33.42 1.29 11.96
C ALA A 24 34.93 1.22 12.21
N TYR A 25 35.45 1.99 13.18
CA TYR A 25 36.85 1.91 13.58
C TYR A 25 37.20 0.56 14.23
N LEU A 26 36.31 0.02 15.07
CA LEU A 26 36.49 -1.30 15.69
C LEU A 26 36.45 -2.42 14.64
N ASP A 27 35.55 -2.32 13.65
CA ASP A 27 35.48 -3.27 12.54
C ASP A 27 36.77 -3.25 11.70
N GLN A 28 37.27 -2.04 11.37
CA GLN A 28 38.54 -1.87 10.67
C GLN A 28 39.74 -2.38 11.50
N TYR A 29 39.72 -2.17 12.82
CA TYR A 29 40.78 -2.66 13.71
C TYR A 29 40.81 -4.19 13.83
N ASN A 30 39.66 -4.84 13.65
CA ASN A 30 39.51 -6.29 13.67
C ASN A 30 39.84 -6.95 12.33
N GLU A 31 39.94 -6.16 11.25
CA GLU A 31 40.27 -6.66 9.92
C GLU A 31 41.70 -7.24 9.89
N GLY A 32 41.84 -8.49 9.46
CA GLY A 32 43.13 -9.18 9.37
C GLY A 32 43.67 -9.76 10.68
N LYS A 33 42.93 -9.69 11.79
CA LYS A 33 43.30 -10.31 13.07
C LYS A 33 42.64 -11.68 13.28
N ASP A 34 43.34 -12.57 13.99
CA ASP A 34 42.77 -13.85 14.41
C ASP A 34 41.68 -13.62 15.46
N LYS A 35 40.71 -14.55 15.55
CA LYS A 35 39.53 -14.43 16.42
C LYS A 35 39.87 -14.22 17.90
N ALA A 36 41.05 -14.67 18.34
CA ALA A 36 41.54 -14.48 19.70
C ALA A 36 41.99 -13.03 19.99
N ASP A 37 42.40 -12.28 18.96
CA ASP A 37 42.92 -10.92 19.06
C ASP A 37 41.91 -9.84 18.62
N GLN A 38 40.69 -10.27 18.27
CA GLN A 38 39.60 -9.38 17.86
C GLN A 38 38.92 -8.75 19.07
N VAL A 39 38.58 -7.47 18.94
CA VAL A 39 37.78 -6.75 19.92
C VAL A 39 36.32 -7.12 19.71
N ILE A 40 35.77 -7.91 20.63
CA ILE A 40 34.34 -8.22 20.66
C ILE A 40 33.63 -7.03 21.34
N TYR A 41 32.69 -6.41 20.63
CA TYR A 41 31.88 -5.33 21.16
C TYR A 41 30.39 -5.65 21.04
N THR A 42 29.61 -5.20 22.02
CA THR A 42 28.15 -5.36 22.04
C THR A 42 27.50 -4.00 21.93
N ASP A 43 26.72 -3.81 20.87
CA ASP A 43 25.99 -2.58 20.61
C ASP A 43 24.54 -2.68 21.08
N LEU A 44 24.30 -2.27 22.33
CA LEU A 44 22.97 -2.31 22.93
C LEU A 44 21.98 -1.40 22.18
N ALA A 45 22.43 -0.24 21.70
CA ALA A 45 21.56 0.68 20.96
C ALA A 45 21.14 0.10 19.61
N ALA A 46 22.06 -0.54 18.87
CA ALA A 46 21.69 -1.20 17.62
C ALA A 46 20.78 -2.39 17.87
N MET A 47 21.01 -3.19 18.92
CA MET A 47 20.16 -4.32 19.25
C MET A 47 18.71 -3.90 19.55
N VAL A 48 18.53 -2.79 20.29
CA VAL A 48 17.19 -2.24 20.57
C VAL A 48 16.56 -1.66 19.30
N THR A 49 17.29 -0.85 18.52
CA THR A 49 16.76 -0.27 17.28
C THR A 49 16.44 -1.34 16.24
N SER A 50 17.26 -2.38 16.09
CA SER A 50 17.01 -3.48 15.16
C SER A 50 15.84 -4.34 15.59
N ALA A 51 15.66 -4.57 16.90
CA ALA A 51 14.50 -5.29 17.42
C ALA A 51 13.20 -4.52 17.13
N ILE A 52 13.17 -3.21 17.38
CA ILE A 52 12.03 -2.35 17.06
C ILE A 52 11.79 -2.31 15.54
N GLY A 53 12.84 -2.15 14.74
CA GLY A 53 12.76 -2.16 13.28
C GLY A 53 12.17 -3.46 12.74
N THR A 54 12.62 -4.61 13.25
CA THR A 54 12.08 -5.92 12.86
C THR A 54 10.60 -6.05 13.23
N MET A 55 10.18 -5.55 14.40
CA MET A 55 8.77 -5.56 14.78
C MET A 55 7.92 -4.70 13.83
N VAL A 56 8.39 -3.50 13.50
CA VAL A 56 7.73 -2.61 12.54
C VAL A 56 7.65 -3.28 11.17
N ASP A 57 8.74 -3.85 10.67
CA ASP A 57 8.78 -4.51 9.37
C ASP A 57 7.83 -5.70 9.28
N VAL A 58 7.78 -6.54 10.33
CA VAL A 58 6.85 -7.67 10.39
C VAL A 58 5.40 -7.17 10.38
N THR A 59 5.06 -6.18 11.21
CA THR A 59 3.70 -5.62 11.24
C THR A 59 3.33 -4.97 9.91
N SER A 60 4.21 -4.16 9.33
CA SER A 60 4.00 -3.53 8.03
C SER A 60 3.82 -4.56 6.92
N THR A 61 4.65 -5.61 6.89
CA THR A 61 4.56 -6.69 5.90
C THR A 61 3.21 -7.41 6.00
N VAL A 62 2.77 -7.74 7.22
CA VAL A 62 1.47 -8.37 7.44
C VAL A 62 0.33 -7.48 6.92
N LEU A 63 0.35 -6.17 7.24
CA LEU A 63 -0.65 -5.23 6.77
C LEU A 63 -0.65 -5.09 5.23
N ILE A 64 0.52 -5.07 4.59
CA ILE A 64 0.65 -5.04 3.13
C ILE A 64 0.03 -6.30 2.52
N VAL A 65 0.29 -7.47 3.10
CA VAL A 65 -0.30 -8.74 2.63
C VAL A 65 -1.83 -8.67 2.73
N PHE A 66 -2.38 -8.25 3.87
CA PHE A 66 -3.83 -8.08 4.03
C PHE A 66 -4.43 -7.09 3.03
N ALA A 67 -3.78 -5.94 2.85
CA ALA A 67 -4.21 -4.94 1.89
C ALA A 67 -4.21 -5.48 0.46
N SER A 68 -3.18 -6.25 0.07
CA SER A 68 -3.07 -6.83 -1.26
C SER A 68 -4.16 -7.86 -1.54
N ILE A 69 -4.49 -8.72 -0.56
CA ILE A 69 -5.58 -9.70 -0.68
C ILE A 69 -6.92 -8.97 -0.84
N SER A 70 -7.19 -7.97 0.01
CA SER A 70 -8.40 -7.15 -0.10
C SER A 70 -8.51 -6.48 -1.46
N LEU A 71 -7.41 -5.97 -2.01
CA LEU A 71 -7.37 -5.36 -3.33
C LEU A 71 -7.79 -6.33 -4.44
N VAL A 72 -7.27 -7.56 -4.40
CA VAL A 72 -7.61 -8.60 -5.37
C VAL A 72 -9.09 -8.97 -5.25
N VAL A 73 -9.58 -9.20 -4.04
CA VAL A 73 -11.00 -9.54 -3.79
C VAL A 73 -11.92 -8.41 -4.27
N SER A 74 -11.59 -7.15 -3.97
CA SER A 74 -12.33 -5.98 -4.46
C SER A 74 -12.33 -5.88 -5.99
N SER A 75 -11.18 -6.14 -6.64
CA SER A 75 -11.09 -6.13 -8.10
C SER A 75 -12.01 -7.18 -8.74
N VAL A 76 -12.06 -8.39 -8.19
CA VAL A 76 -12.97 -9.45 -8.67
C VAL A 76 -14.44 -9.04 -8.46
N MET A 77 -14.76 -8.49 -7.28
CA MET A 77 -16.11 -8.05 -6.96
C MET A 77 -16.61 -6.97 -7.93
N ILE A 78 -15.76 -6.00 -8.27
CA ILE A 78 -16.07 -4.96 -9.26
C ILE A 78 -16.37 -5.58 -10.62
N GLY A 79 -15.57 -6.56 -11.06
CA GLY A 79 -15.82 -7.30 -12.30
C GLY A 79 -17.17 -8.01 -12.32
N ILE A 80 -17.57 -8.63 -11.20
CA ILE A 80 -18.86 -9.29 -11.04
C ILE A 80 -20.00 -8.27 -11.11
N ILE A 81 -19.89 -7.14 -10.42
CA ILE A 81 -20.91 -6.08 -10.44
C ILE A 81 -21.12 -5.55 -11.87
N ILE A 82 -20.04 -5.28 -12.59
CA ILE A 82 -20.12 -4.81 -13.98
C ILE A 82 -20.74 -5.89 -14.88
N TYR A 83 -20.38 -7.16 -14.66
CA TYR A 83 -20.99 -8.28 -15.39
C TYR A 83 -22.51 -8.35 -15.18
N VAL A 84 -22.98 -8.25 -13.93
CA VAL A 84 -24.42 -8.24 -13.61
C VAL A 84 -25.11 -7.05 -14.26
N SER A 85 -24.53 -5.85 -14.18
CA SER A 85 -25.05 -4.64 -14.83
C SER A 85 -25.22 -4.82 -16.35
N VAL A 86 -24.25 -5.46 -17.01
CA VAL A 86 -24.34 -5.78 -18.45
C VAL A 86 -25.49 -6.75 -18.75
N VAL A 87 -25.72 -7.74 -17.89
CA VAL A 87 -26.80 -8.71 -18.07
C VAL A 87 -28.17 -8.05 -17.86
N GLU A 88 -28.32 -7.23 -16.82
CA GLU A 88 -29.56 -6.48 -16.55
C GLU A 88 -29.90 -5.50 -17.68
N ARG A 89 -28.89 -4.81 -18.22
CA ARG A 89 -29.05 -3.84 -19.32
C ARG A 89 -28.95 -4.46 -20.72
N THR A 90 -29.16 -5.77 -20.86
CA THR A 90 -29.04 -6.46 -22.17
C THR A 90 -30.00 -5.89 -23.23
N LYS A 91 -31.23 -5.51 -22.84
CA LYS A 91 -32.21 -4.90 -23.77
C LYS A 91 -31.74 -3.53 -24.29
N GLU A 92 -31.16 -2.69 -23.43
CA GLU A 92 -30.60 -1.39 -23.80
C GLU A 92 -29.41 -1.53 -24.76
N ILE A 93 -28.56 -2.55 -24.55
CA ILE A 93 -27.47 -2.86 -25.47
C ILE A 93 -28.03 -3.30 -26.83
N GLY A 94 -29.10 -4.10 -26.84
CA GLY A 94 -29.78 -4.55 -28.04
C GLY A 94 -30.35 -3.38 -28.85
N THR A 95 -30.98 -2.40 -28.21
CA THR A 95 -31.51 -1.20 -28.88
C THR A 95 -30.40 -0.31 -29.41
N LEU A 96 -29.35 -0.03 -28.62
CA LEU A 96 -28.18 0.73 -29.06
C LEU A 96 -27.50 0.11 -30.29
N ARG A 97 -27.31 -1.22 -30.27
CA ARG A 97 -26.70 -1.92 -31.40
C ARG A 97 -27.61 -1.98 -32.63
N SER A 98 -28.92 -2.00 -32.45
CA SER A 98 -29.89 -1.96 -33.56
C SER A 98 -29.95 -0.58 -34.23
N LEU A 99 -29.66 0.48 -33.47
CA LEU A 99 -29.49 1.85 -33.98
C LEU A 99 -28.13 2.07 -34.68
N GLY A 100 -27.27 1.05 -34.75
CA GLY A 100 -25.99 1.12 -35.47
C GLY A 100 -24.75 1.34 -34.60
N ALA A 101 -24.87 1.31 -33.26
CA ALA A 101 -23.70 1.39 -32.38
C ALA A 101 -22.75 0.21 -32.63
N ARG A 102 -21.45 0.49 -32.78
CA ARG A 102 -20.45 -0.57 -32.99
C ARG A 102 -20.18 -1.29 -31.67
N LYS A 103 -19.73 -2.55 -31.76
CA LYS A 103 -19.33 -3.35 -30.58
C LYS A 103 -18.37 -2.60 -29.65
N LYS A 104 -17.43 -1.85 -30.25
CA LYS A 104 -16.45 -1.03 -29.53
C LYS A 104 -17.06 0.16 -28.79
N ASP A 105 -18.16 0.72 -29.28
CA ASP A 105 -18.79 1.90 -28.69
C ASP A 105 -19.54 1.49 -27.41
N VAL A 106 -20.24 0.35 -27.48
CA VAL A 106 -20.85 -0.29 -26.30
C VAL A 106 -19.80 -0.65 -25.26
N SER A 107 -18.71 -1.33 -25.65
CA SER A 107 -17.64 -1.67 -24.68
C SER A 107 -16.97 -0.45 -24.07
N ARG A 108 -16.78 0.65 -24.82
CA ARG A 108 -16.22 1.90 -24.29
C ARG A 108 -17.14 2.56 -23.28
N LEU A 109 -18.46 2.49 -23.47
CA LEU A 109 -19.43 3.04 -22.53
C LEU A 109 -19.29 2.39 -21.15
N PHE A 110 -19.26 1.05 -21.09
CA PHE A 110 -19.08 0.31 -19.83
C PHE A 110 -17.70 0.51 -19.20
N ILE A 111 -16.65 0.67 -20.02
CA ILE A 111 -15.31 1.03 -19.52
C ILE A 111 -15.34 2.42 -18.86
N MET A 112 -16.01 3.40 -19.46
CA MET A 112 -16.13 4.75 -18.89
C MET A 112 -16.96 4.75 -17.61
N GLU A 113 -18.02 3.94 -17.53
CA GLU A 113 -18.77 3.72 -16.30
C GLU A 113 -17.86 3.16 -15.19
N SER A 114 -17.05 2.15 -15.53
CA SER A 114 -16.09 1.53 -14.60
C SER A 114 -15.04 2.52 -14.08
N VAL A 115 -14.47 3.33 -14.97
CA VAL A 115 -13.48 4.36 -14.63
C VAL A 115 -14.10 5.46 -13.75
N THR A 116 -15.35 5.84 -14.03
CA THR A 116 -16.07 6.84 -13.22
C THR A 116 -16.33 6.32 -11.80
N ILE A 117 -16.70 5.05 -11.67
CA ILE A 117 -16.81 4.37 -10.37
C ILE A 117 -15.47 4.37 -9.64
N GLY A 118 -14.37 4.05 -10.34
CA GLY A 118 -13.02 4.09 -9.76
C GLY A 118 -12.59 5.48 -9.29
N PHE A 119 -12.88 6.52 -10.08
CA PHE A 119 -12.58 7.89 -9.70
C PHE A 119 -13.35 8.31 -8.44
N LEU A 120 -14.66 8.03 -8.40
CA LEU A 120 -15.50 8.34 -7.23
C LEU A 120 -15.07 7.56 -5.99
N ALA A 121 -14.79 6.26 -6.14
CA ALA A 121 -14.31 5.42 -5.04
C ALA A 121 -12.95 5.91 -4.51
N GLY A 122 -12.02 6.26 -5.40
CA GLY A 122 -10.72 6.83 -5.03
C GLY A 122 -10.85 8.17 -4.32
N ALA A 123 -11.68 9.08 -4.84
CA ALA A 123 -11.92 10.39 -4.24
C ALA A 123 -12.55 10.28 -2.85
N ILE A 124 -13.56 9.41 -2.70
CA ILE A 124 -14.19 9.13 -1.40
C ILE A 124 -13.17 8.50 -0.45
N GLY A 125 -12.37 7.53 -0.91
CA GLY A 125 -11.33 6.89 -0.11
C GLY A 125 -10.32 7.88 0.47
N VAL A 126 -9.79 8.78 -0.39
CA VAL A 126 -8.87 9.84 0.03
C VAL A 126 -9.52 10.80 1.02
N LEU A 127 -10.76 11.20 0.77
CA LEU A 127 -11.52 12.06 1.68
C LEU A 127 -11.66 11.40 3.06
N PHE A 128 -12.04 10.12 3.09
CA PHE A 128 -12.12 9.34 4.32
C PHE A 128 -10.77 9.28 5.04
N THR A 129 -9.66 9.07 4.32
CA THR A 129 -8.32 9.07 4.94
C THR A 129 -8.03 10.40 5.62
N TYR A 130 -8.26 11.53 4.95
CA TYR A 130 -8.06 12.85 5.57
C TYR A 130 -8.93 13.08 6.81
N VAL A 131 -10.19 12.66 6.76
CA VAL A 131 -11.12 12.79 7.89
C VAL A 131 -10.67 11.91 9.06
N LEU A 132 -10.25 10.67 8.81
CA LEU A 132 -9.78 9.75 9.86
C LEU A 132 -8.41 10.15 10.42
N SER A 133 -7.55 10.80 9.63
CA SER A 133 -6.25 11.29 10.11
C SER A 133 -6.38 12.25 11.29
N VAL A 134 -7.44 13.06 11.36
CA VAL A 134 -7.64 14.04 12.45
C VAL A 134 -7.78 13.37 13.83
N PRO A 135 -8.79 12.50 14.08
CA PRO A 135 -8.92 11.84 15.38
C PRO A 135 -7.73 10.93 15.70
N ILE A 136 -7.11 10.30 14.69
CA ILE A 136 -5.91 9.47 14.89
C ILE A 136 -4.77 10.30 15.47
N ASN A 137 -4.46 11.46 14.87
CA ASN A 137 -3.42 12.36 15.40
C ASN A 137 -3.77 12.88 16.81
N LEU A 138 -5.04 13.18 17.09
CA LEU A 138 -5.46 13.61 18.43
C LEU A 138 -5.23 12.52 19.49
N ILE A 139 -5.57 11.28 19.18
CA ILE A 139 -5.36 10.14 20.08
C ILE A 139 -3.86 9.90 20.30
N LEU A 140 -3.06 9.93 19.23
CA LEU A 140 -1.61 9.75 19.30
C LEU A 140 -0.96 10.80 20.21
N ASN A 141 -1.30 12.08 20.03
CA ASN A 141 -0.75 13.16 20.84
C ASN A 141 -1.22 13.09 22.31
N HIS A 142 -2.37 12.49 22.60
CA HIS A 142 -2.84 12.30 23.98
C HIS A 142 -2.14 11.11 24.67
N VAL A 143 -1.93 10.01 23.94
CA VAL A 143 -1.28 8.80 24.48
C VAL A 143 0.23 8.98 24.64
N PHE A 144 0.86 9.73 23.74
CA PHE A 144 2.31 9.96 23.73
C PHE A 144 2.64 11.43 24.02
N SER A 145 2.02 12.01 25.04
CA SER A 145 2.15 13.43 25.39
C SER A 145 3.58 13.90 25.72
N GLU A 146 4.49 12.97 26.07
CA GLU A 146 5.91 13.27 26.30
C GLU A 146 6.75 13.41 25.02
N TYR A 147 6.25 12.93 23.88
CA TYR A 147 6.91 13.02 22.59
C TYR A 147 6.09 13.96 21.70
N ASP A 148 6.66 15.09 21.27
CA ASP A 148 6.02 15.97 20.29
C ASP A 148 6.02 15.29 18.91
N LEU A 149 5.15 14.29 18.74
CA LEU A 149 5.04 13.48 17.53
C LEU A 149 4.45 14.29 16.37
N GLY A 150 3.99 15.51 16.61
CA GLY A 150 3.39 16.37 15.60
C GLY A 150 2.19 15.70 14.91
N SER A 151 2.12 15.85 13.59
CA SER A 151 1.05 15.28 12.77
C SER A 151 1.61 14.19 11.86
N ILE A 152 1.98 13.08 12.48
CA ILE A 152 2.57 11.89 11.84
C ILE A 152 1.62 11.23 10.82
N ALA A 153 0.30 11.30 11.03
CA ALA A 153 -0.67 10.77 10.09
C ALA A 153 -1.10 11.80 9.02
N LEU A 154 -0.14 12.47 8.37
CA LEU A 154 -0.41 13.37 7.24
C LEU A 154 -0.36 12.61 5.91
N LEU A 155 -1.47 12.61 5.18
CA LEU A 155 -1.49 12.16 3.79
C LEU A 155 -0.96 13.28 2.89
N ASN A 156 0.23 13.08 2.31
CA ASN A 156 0.77 13.99 1.31
C ASN A 156 -0.19 14.06 0.10
N PRO A 157 -0.57 15.27 -0.38
CA PRO A 157 -1.41 15.42 -1.57
C PRO A 157 -0.93 14.63 -2.80
N ALA A 158 0.39 14.45 -2.94
CA ALA A 158 0.95 13.64 -4.02
C ALA A 158 0.54 12.15 -3.91
N HIS A 159 0.59 11.57 -2.70
CA HIS A 159 0.17 10.19 -2.47
C HIS A 159 -1.34 10.02 -2.62
N ALA A 160 -2.13 11.02 -2.20
CA ALA A 160 -3.57 11.04 -2.43
C ALA A 160 -3.92 10.93 -3.93
N LEU A 161 -3.24 11.69 -4.78
CA LEU A 161 -3.44 11.66 -6.23
C LEU A 161 -3.03 10.30 -6.83
N ILE A 162 -1.92 9.72 -6.37
CA ILE A 162 -1.48 8.38 -6.78
C ILE A 162 -2.53 7.33 -6.43
N LEU A 163 -3.12 7.37 -5.22
CA LEU A 163 -4.15 6.43 -4.80
C LEU A 163 -5.41 6.50 -5.68
N ILE A 164 -5.83 7.69 -6.09
CA ILE A 164 -6.96 7.87 -7.02
C ILE A 164 -6.63 7.24 -8.38
N ILE A 165 -5.44 7.50 -8.91
CA ILE A 165 -5.00 6.94 -10.19
C ILE A 165 -4.96 5.40 -10.10
N VAL A 166 -4.40 4.85 -9.02
CA VAL A 166 -4.35 3.40 -8.79
C VAL A 166 -5.76 2.81 -8.76
N SER A 167 -6.71 3.46 -8.08
CA SER A 167 -8.12 3.03 -8.05
C SER A 167 -8.76 3.01 -9.44
N MET A 168 -8.52 4.05 -10.24
CA MET A 168 -9.00 4.12 -11.63
C MET A 168 -8.38 3.02 -12.51
N VAL A 169 -7.09 2.75 -12.36
CA VAL A 169 -6.41 1.69 -13.13
C VAL A 169 -6.93 0.31 -12.76
N LEU A 170 -7.14 0.04 -11.47
CA LEU A 170 -7.68 -1.24 -11.00
C LEU A 170 -9.10 -1.49 -11.50
N THR A 171 -9.98 -0.50 -11.37
CA THR A 171 -11.37 -0.58 -11.87
C THR A 171 -11.43 -0.71 -13.38
N TYR A 172 -10.53 -0.01 -14.09
CA TYR A 172 -10.38 -0.18 -15.53
C TYR A 172 -10.03 -1.64 -15.88
N ILE A 173 -8.98 -2.20 -15.27
CA ILE A 173 -8.54 -3.58 -15.53
C ILE A 173 -9.65 -4.58 -15.20
N ALA A 174 -10.32 -4.42 -14.06
CA ALA A 174 -11.44 -5.25 -13.64
C ALA A 174 -12.62 -5.21 -14.64
N GLY A 175 -12.90 -4.03 -15.20
CA GLY A 175 -14.01 -3.80 -16.12
C GLY A 175 -13.75 -4.23 -17.57
N LEU A 176 -12.50 -4.49 -17.96
CA LEU A 176 -12.17 -4.84 -19.36
C LEU A 176 -12.88 -6.11 -19.85
N ILE A 177 -12.87 -7.17 -19.04
CA ILE A 177 -13.46 -8.48 -19.39
C ILE A 177 -14.99 -8.37 -19.58
N PRO A 178 -15.78 -7.90 -18.59
CA PRO A 178 -17.24 -7.81 -18.74
C PRO A 178 -17.67 -6.78 -19.80
N SER A 179 -16.96 -5.66 -19.93
CA SER A 179 -17.26 -4.65 -20.96
C SER A 179 -17.07 -5.19 -22.38
N ALA A 180 -16.05 -6.04 -22.59
CA ALA A 180 -15.84 -6.71 -23.87
C ALA A 180 -16.95 -7.75 -24.17
N LEU A 181 -17.47 -8.42 -23.14
CA LEU A 181 -18.60 -9.35 -23.28
C LEU A 181 -19.88 -8.60 -23.69
N ALA A 182 -20.14 -7.41 -23.12
CA ALA A 182 -21.28 -6.56 -23.47
C ALA A 182 -21.33 -6.23 -24.97
N GLY A 183 -20.20 -5.80 -25.55
CA GLY A 183 -20.13 -5.43 -26.96
C GLY A 183 -20.32 -6.61 -27.93
N LYS A 184 -20.15 -7.85 -27.48
CA LYS A 184 -20.29 -9.05 -28.32
C LYS A 184 -21.73 -9.60 -28.38
N LYS A 185 -22.63 -9.17 -27.50
CA LYS A 185 -24.04 -9.62 -27.41
C LYS A 185 -24.83 -9.37 -28.70
N ASP A 186 -25.47 -10.38 -29.28
CA ASP A 186 -26.22 -10.28 -30.54
C ASP A 186 -27.51 -9.45 -30.37
N PRO A 187 -27.72 -8.36 -31.15
CA PRO A 187 -28.90 -7.51 -31.04
C PRO A 187 -30.23 -8.28 -31.17
N VAL A 188 -30.29 -9.28 -32.05
CA VAL A 188 -31.51 -10.03 -32.32
C VAL A 188 -31.88 -10.90 -31.11
N LEU A 189 -30.88 -11.52 -30.47
CA LEU A 189 -31.08 -12.31 -29.26
C LEU A 189 -31.44 -11.42 -28.07
N CYS A 190 -30.85 -10.22 -27.97
CA CYS A 190 -31.13 -9.27 -26.89
C CYS A 190 -32.56 -8.71 -26.90
N LEU A 191 -33.18 -8.62 -28.08
CA LEU A 191 -34.57 -8.15 -28.23
C LEU A 191 -35.59 -9.29 -28.18
N ARG A 192 -35.15 -10.53 -28.41
CA ARG A 192 -36.00 -11.73 -28.36
C ARG A 192 -36.07 -12.39 -26.97
N SER A 193 -35.15 -12.06 -26.07
CA SER A 193 -35.23 -12.47 -24.67
C SER A 193 -36.40 -11.75 -23.99
N GLU A 194 -37.40 -12.52 -23.55
CA GLU A 194 -38.58 -12.08 -22.78
C GLU A 194 -38.22 -11.10 -21.65
#